data_AF-A0A5C6LT66-F1
#
_entry.id   AF-A0A5C6LT66-F1
#
_cell.length_a   1.000
_cell.length_b   1.000
_cell.length_c   1.000
_cell.angle_alpha   90.00
_cell.angle_beta   90.00
_cell.angle_gamma   90.00
#
_symmetry.space_group_name_H-M   'P 1'
#
loop_
_entity.id
_entity.type
_entity.pdbx_description
1 polymer ?
#
loop_
_entity_poly.entity_id
_entity_poly.type
_entity_poly.pdbx_seq_one_letter_code
_entity_poly.pdbx_strand_id
1 'polypeptide(L)'
;MKKKILYTLLVVCLPVLFSQAQTLRVPGSPYPLSAVPDSVFLTSENYSVSERVALQTLQGVTAQTKPAILRDLSGHRALIEKAGVKVNDSYYNNFPGLLGFFANRLSGYILCNQKDRSTNVAISLAGVMNAVAIPADIEQTAINAGLTRLLDARARDEAWALANYGTLFSKQIATYQQSSDDRVSFMGDYSAFTKAFQFWDSSPSGTIATSAYNRMNKGATFFGWGPEEYGTVEQLSLKSMSIIPSDWAANLSTLSNIPAKTKVFKQKEPVKPFEVKTGVHTVCFVITDGDNVQWLLGSHDNINNWNNPARAHVNLGWTISPSLAELAPTVYEKYVDNCLTTPDGRNVLIAGPSGKSYFFPGRMPDADLETESKLLNSYMKKADLRIVNIIDADDSDNDPSSYLKQDNIDALFTTVMVQTIPVVTDR
;
A
#
# COMPACT_ATOMS: atom_id res chain seq x y z
N MET A 1 75.01 9.01 -26.43
CA MET A 1 73.89 8.20 -25.89
C MET A 1 72.82 9.12 -25.32
N LYS A 2 71.69 9.30 -26.02
CA LYS A 2 70.55 10.12 -25.57
C LYS A 2 69.59 9.24 -24.75
N LYS A 3 69.41 9.52 -23.46
CA LYS A 3 68.38 8.86 -22.62
C LYS A 3 67.02 9.50 -22.90
N LYS A 4 66.08 8.73 -23.45
CA LYS A 4 64.66 9.11 -23.55
C LYS A 4 64.01 8.88 -22.19
N ILE A 5 63.43 9.94 -21.61
CA ILE A 5 62.57 9.86 -20.42
C ILE A 5 61.15 9.60 -20.92
N LEU A 6 60.58 8.46 -20.54
CA LEU A 6 59.22 8.07 -20.84
C LEU A 6 58.31 8.61 -19.74
N TYR A 7 57.45 9.58 -20.06
CA TYR A 7 56.40 10.03 -19.15
C TYR A 7 55.21 9.08 -19.28
N THR A 8 54.99 8.26 -18.25
CA THR A 8 53.78 7.44 -18.13
C THR A 8 52.65 8.34 -17.62
N LEU A 9 51.67 8.65 -18.49
CA LEU A 9 50.45 9.33 -18.10
C LEU A 9 49.60 8.36 -17.25
N LEU A 10 49.49 8.63 -15.95
CA LEU A 10 48.59 7.91 -15.06
C LEU A 10 47.17 8.46 -15.25
N VAL A 11 46.34 7.77 -16.03
CA VAL A 11 44.91 8.09 -16.15
C VAL A 11 44.23 7.60 -14.88
N VAL A 12 43.96 8.51 -13.95
CA VAL A 12 43.13 8.23 -12.77
C VAL A 12 41.67 8.19 -13.23
N CYS A 13 41.16 6.98 -13.46
CA CYS A 13 39.72 6.75 -13.59
C CYS A 13 39.06 6.96 -12.23
N LEU A 14 38.59 8.19 -11.96
CA LEU A 14 37.63 8.46 -10.90
C LEU A 14 36.34 7.68 -11.21
N PRO A 15 35.84 6.83 -10.30
CA PRO A 15 34.53 6.24 -10.49
C PRO A 15 33.49 7.36 -10.44
N VAL A 16 32.79 7.57 -11.55
CA VAL A 16 31.58 8.37 -11.57
C VAL A 16 30.57 7.63 -10.70
N LEU A 17 30.47 8.02 -9.44
CA LEU A 17 29.37 7.62 -8.56
C LEU A 17 28.09 8.20 -9.16
N PHE A 18 27.40 7.40 -9.98
CA PHE A 18 26.03 7.69 -10.32
C PHE A 18 25.22 7.66 -9.03
N SER A 19 24.82 8.83 -8.55
CA SER A 19 23.80 8.97 -7.52
C SER A 19 22.52 8.37 -8.07
N GLN A 20 22.25 7.10 -7.78
CA GLN A 20 20.93 6.53 -8.05
C GLN A 20 19.90 7.38 -7.30
N ALA A 21 18.80 7.73 -7.97
CA ALA A 21 17.67 8.37 -7.31
C ALA A 21 17.22 7.44 -6.17
N GLN A 22 17.27 7.91 -4.93
CA GLN A 22 16.87 7.13 -3.76
C GLN A 22 15.53 7.65 -3.27
N THR A 23 14.57 6.75 -3.09
CA THR A 23 13.29 7.07 -2.46
C THR A 23 13.53 7.38 -0.98
N LEU A 24 13.37 8.65 -0.59
CA LEU A 24 13.46 9.08 0.82
C LEU A 24 12.28 8.50 1.59
N ARG A 25 12.55 7.71 2.63
CA ARG A 25 11.54 7.10 3.50
C ARG A 25 11.44 7.80 4.86
N VAL A 26 10.26 7.74 5.45
CA VAL A 26 10.02 8.16 6.82
C VAL A 26 10.83 7.24 7.75
N PRO A 27 11.68 7.77 8.63
CA PRO A 27 12.36 6.96 9.64
C PRO A 27 11.37 6.18 10.49
N GLY A 28 11.58 4.88 10.66
CA GLY A 28 10.65 4.01 11.39
C GLY A 28 9.43 3.53 10.58
N SER A 29 9.33 3.90 9.30
CA SER A 29 8.33 3.32 8.40
C SER A 29 8.43 1.79 8.36
N PRO A 30 7.29 1.06 8.49
CA PRO A 30 7.29 -0.39 8.38
C PRO A 30 7.41 -0.88 6.93
N TYR A 31 7.24 0.02 5.95
CA TYR A 31 7.19 -0.35 4.54
C TYR A 31 8.62 -0.56 4.00
N PRO A 32 8.91 -1.65 3.28
CA PRO A 32 10.22 -1.88 2.69
C PRO A 32 10.42 -1.10 1.38
N LEU A 33 11.67 -1.06 0.92
CA LEU A 33 12.09 -0.51 -0.37
C LEU A 33 13.11 -1.46 -1.01
N SER A 34 13.13 -1.53 -2.33
CA SER A 34 14.15 -2.14 -3.17
C SER A 34 14.70 -1.12 -4.18
N ALA A 35 15.38 -1.55 -5.24
CA ALA A 35 15.95 -0.62 -6.21
C ALA A 35 14.87 0.09 -7.05
N VAL A 36 15.10 1.37 -7.36
CA VAL A 36 14.23 2.12 -8.30
C VAL A 36 14.35 1.50 -9.70
N PRO A 37 13.24 1.18 -10.37
CA PRO A 37 13.26 0.59 -11.71
C PRO A 37 13.61 1.61 -12.80
N ASP A 38 14.48 1.25 -13.74
CA ASP A 38 14.69 2.05 -14.97
C ASP A 38 13.60 1.77 -16.01
N SER A 39 13.05 0.56 -15.97
CA SER A 39 11.97 0.11 -16.84
C SER A 39 11.11 -0.96 -16.18
N VAL A 40 9.85 -1.04 -16.58
CA VAL A 40 8.93 -2.12 -16.22
C VAL A 40 8.25 -2.71 -17.46
N PHE A 41 7.87 -3.98 -17.39
CA PHE A 41 6.98 -4.61 -18.35
C PHE A 41 5.53 -4.26 -18.01
N LEU A 42 4.81 -3.69 -18.99
CA LEU A 42 3.38 -3.47 -18.87
C LEU A 42 2.64 -4.76 -19.21
N THR A 43 1.61 -5.07 -18.45
CA THR A 43 0.77 -6.24 -18.66
C THR A 43 -0.70 -5.86 -18.62
N SER A 44 -1.52 -6.44 -19.49
CA SER A 44 -2.95 -6.17 -19.54
C SER A 44 -3.68 -6.71 -18.32
N GLU A 45 -4.90 -6.22 -18.12
CA GLU A 45 -5.85 -6.78 -17.15
C GLU A 45 -6.72 -7.89 -17.74
N ASN A 46 -6.59 -8.19 -19.03
CA ASN A 46 -7.39 -9.19 -19.73
C ASN A 46 -6.77 -10.59 -19.62
N TYR A 47 -6.50 -11.00 -18.39
CA TYR A 47 -6.00 -12.33 -18.04
C TYR A 47 -7.05 -13.10 -17.25
N SER A 48 -6.98 -14.42 -17.35
CA SER A 48 -7.75 -15.30 -16.46
C SER A 48 -7.44 -14.98 -14.99
N VAL A 49 -8.34 -15.36 -14.06
CA VAL A 49 -8.06 -15.24 -12.63
C VAL A 49 -6.76 -15.95 -12.27
N SER A 50 -6.52 -17.12 -12.86
CA SER A 50 -5.34 -17.94 -12.59
C SER A 50 -4.04 -17.25 -13.01
N GLU A 51 -4.03 -16.66 -14.20
CA GLU A 51 -2.89 -15.87 -14.67
C GLU A 51 -2.68 -14.62 -13.83
N ARG A 52 -3.75 -13.96 -13.35
CA ARG A 52 -3.62 -12.79 -12.45
C ARG A 52 -3.02 -13.17 -11.08
N VAL A 53 -3.38 -14.32 -10.51
CA VAL A 53 -2.73 -14.88 -9.30
C VAL A 53 -1.23 -15.08 -9.51
N ALA A 54 -0.85 -15.70 -10.63
CA ALA A 54 0.55 -15.94 -10.94
C ALA A 54 1.32 -14.64 -11.24
N LEU A 55 0.72 -13.74 -12.02
CA LEU A 55 1.28 -12.45 -12.42
C LEU A 55 1.57 -11.55 -11.21
N GLN A 56 0.59 -11.34 -10.33
CA GLN A 56 0.79 -10.49 -9.15
C GLN A 56 1.87 -11.07 -8.24
N THR A 57 1.93 -12.40 -8.10
CA THR A 57 2.96 -13.04 -7.28
C THR A 57 4.36 -12.86 -7.89
N LEU A 58 4.49 -13.05 -9.20
CA LEU A 58 5.73 -12.79 -9.94
C LEU A 58 6.17 -11.32 -9.82
N GLN A 59 5.22 -10.39 -9.92
CA GLN A 59 5.44 -8.96 -9.72
C GLN A 59 6.03 -8.68 -8.33
N GLY A 60 5.43 -9.23 -7.28
CA GLY A 60 5.91 -9.07 -5.91
C GLY A 60 7.29 -9.66 -5.64
N VAL A 61 7.54 -10.88 -6.12
CA VAL A 61 8.84 -11.56 -5.95
C VAL A 61 9.95 -10.80 -6.66
N THR A 62 9.75 -10.39 -7.91
CA THR A 62 10.76 -9.60 -8.65
C THR A 62 11.01 -8.24 -7.99
N ALA A 63 9.96 -7.60 -7.45
CA ALA A 63 10.06 -6.32 -6.75
C ALA A 63 10.92 -6.39 -5.48
N GLN A 64 11.17 -7.56 -4.87
CA GLN A 64 12.08 -7.66 -3.71
C GLN A 64 13.51 -7.20 -4.02
N THR A 65 13.94 -7.31 -5.28
CA THR A 65 15.26 -6.83 -5.73
C THR A 65 15.13 -5.52 -6.49
N LYS A 66 14.27 -5.51 -7.51
CA LYS A 66 14.00 -4.34 -8.36
C LYS A 66 12.67 -4.58 -9.08
N PRO A 67 11.66 -3.71 -8.92
CA PRO A 67 10.39 -3.88 -9.60
C PRO A 67 10.58 -4.01 -11.11
N ALA A 68 9.80 -4.88 -11.73
CA ALA A 68 9.94 -5.16 -13.16
C ALA A 68 8.62 -5.28 -13.90
N ILE A 69 7.49 -5.30 -13.21
CA ILE A 69 6.16 -5.52 -13.78
C ILE A 69 5.23 -4.41 -13.30
N LEU A 70 4.39 -3.90 -14.20
CA LEU A 70 3.28 -3.01 -13.89
C LEU A 70 2.04 -3.54 -14.62
N ARG A 71 0.97 -3.76 -13.85
CA ARG A 71 -0.36 -4.04 -14.39
C ARG A 71 -1.00 -2.74 -14.90
N ASP A 72 -1.53 -2.76 -16.11
CA ASP A 72 -2.14 -1.59 -16.76
C ASP A 72 -3.52 -1.27 -16.16
N LEU A 73 -3.48 -0.68 -14.97
CA LEU A 73 -4.64 -0.34 -14.17
C LEU A 73 -4.56 1.13 -13.73
N SER A 74 -5.71 1.80 -13.66
CA SER A 74 -5.87 3.11 -13.03
C SER A 74 -4.95 4.22 -13.55
N GLY A 75 -4.50 4.14 -14.80
CA GLY A 75 -3.60 5.15 -15.39
C GLY A 75 -2.20 5.18 -14.76
N HIS A 76 -1.79 4.14 -14.02
CA HIS A 76 -0.48 4.08 -13.39
C HIS A 76 0.69 4.22 -14.37
N ARG A 77 0.51 3.73 -15.62
CA ARG A 77 1.50 3.88 -16.70
C ARG A 77 1.97 5.34 -16.85
N ALA A 78 1.03 6.27 -17.01
CA ALA A 78 1.35 7.67 -17.22
C ALA A 78 2.07 8.29 -16.01
N LEU A 79 1.71 7.86 -14.79
CA LEU A 79 2.34 8.35 -13.56
C LEU A 79 3.80 7.91 -13.44
N ILE A 80 4.11 6.65 -13.78
CA ILE A 80 5.49 6.16 -13.72
C ILE A 80 6.35 6.68 -14.88
N GLU A 81 5.76 6.90 -16.06
CA GLU A 81 6.43 7.55 -17.19
C GLU A 81 6.79 9.00 -16.85
N LYS A 82 5.88 9.75 -16.19
CA LYS A 82 6.16 11.10 -15.67
C LYS A 82 7.32 11.11 -14.66
N ALA A 83 7.49 10.03 -13.90
CA ALA A 83 8.61 9.83 -12.97
C ALA A 83 9.92 9.36 -13.64
N GLY A 84 9.90 9.14 -14.97
CA GLY A 84 11.08 8.77 -15.75
C GLY A 84 11.32 7.26 -15.91
N VAL A 85 10.37 6.42 -15.47
CA VAL A 85 10.44 4.96 -15.66
C VAL A 85 9.97 4.61 -17.06
N LYS A 86 10.77 3.84 -17.81
CA LYS A 86 10.38 3.37 -19.15
C LYS A 86 9.37 2.23 -19.06
N VAL A 87 8.46 2.17 -20.01
CA VAL A 87 7.44 1.12 -20.07
C VAL A 87 7.66 0.26 -21.30
N ASN A 88 7.64 -1.06 -21.12
CA ASN A 88 7.86 -2.04 -22.16
C ASN A 88 6.64 -2.94 -22.33
N ASP A 89 6.02 -2.90 -23.51
CA ASP A 89 4.77 -3.58 -23.80
C ASP A 89 4.98 -4.95 -24.49
N SER A 90 6.22 -5.46 -24.57
CA SER A 90 6.58 -6.69 -25.31
C SER A 90 5.83 -7.94 -24.84
N TYR A 91 5.34 -7.96 -23.60
CA TYR A 91 4.58 -9.07 -23.02
C TYR A 91 3.15 -8.69 -22.64
N TYR A 92 2.61 -7.59 -23.19
CA TYR A 92 1.35 -7.00 -22.73
C TYR A 92 0.17 -7.98 -22.65
N ASN A 93 0.06 -8.94 -23.58
CA ASN A 93 -0.94 -10.02 -23.55
C ASN A 93 -0.30 -11.42 -23.54
N ASN A 94 0.94 -11.55 -23.05
CA ASN A 94 1.71 -12.81 -23.12
C ASN A 94 2.30 -13.20 -21.75
N PHE A 95 1.43 -13.64 -20.84
CA PHE A 95 1.87 -14.10 -19.52
C PHE A 95 2.85 -15.29 -19.60
N PRO A 96 2.64 -16.35 -20.44
CA PRO A 96 3.61 -17.44 -20.57
C PRO A 96 5.02 -16.98 -20.96
N GLY A 97 5.11 -16.05 -21.92
CA GLY A 97 6.38 -15.46 -22.35
C GLY A 97 7.05 -14.63 -21.25
N LEU A 98 6.26 -13.86 -20.49
CA LEU A 98 6.76 -13.09 -19.35
C LEU A 98 7.29 -14.01 -18.24
N LEU A 99 6.56 -15.07 -17.91
CA LEU A 99 7.00 -16.06 -16.92
C LEU A 99 8.31 -16.72 -17.37
N GLY A 100 8.40 -17.13 -18.63
CA GLY A 100 9.63 -17.68 -19.22
C GLY A 100 10.82 -16.72 -19.15
N PHE A 101 10.60 -15.41 -19.35
CA PHE A 101 11.64 -14.39 -19.22
C PHE A 101 12.22 -14.31 -17.81
N PHE A 102 11.38 -14.49 -16.78
CA PHE A 102 11.79 -14.43 -15.38
C PHE A 102 12.18 -15.78 -14.77
N ALA A 103 11.93 -16.90 -15.45
CA ALA A 103 12.05 -18.25 -14.89
C ALA A 103 13.42 -18.52 -14.23
N ASN A 104 14.52 -18.15 -14.89
CA ASN A 104 15.89 -18.34 -14.38
C ASN A 104 16.24 -17.49 -13.13
N ARG A 105 15.34 -16.59 -12.70
CA ARG A 105 15.50 -15.77 -11.50
C ARG A 105 14.69 -16.31 -10.31
N LEU A 106 13.87 -17.33 -10.56
CA LEU A 106 12.99 -17.95 -9.57
C LEU A 106 13.58 -19.28 -9.11
N SER A 107 13.32 -19.65 -7.86
CA SER A 107 13.64 -20.98 -7.33
C SER A 107 12.69 -22.06 -7.84
N GLY A 108 11.46 -21.69 -8.25
CA GLY A 108 10.44 -22.60 -8.74
C GLY A 108 9.02 -22.03 -8.60
N TYR A 109 8.02 -22.92 -8.51
CA TYR A 109 6.62 -22.54 -8.29
C TYR A 109 5.95 -23.31 -7.14
N ILE A 110 4.87 -22.74 -6.61
CA ILE A 110 4.01 -23.34 -5.59
C ILE A 110 2.64 -23.55 -6.20
N LEU A 111 2.20 -24.81 -6.28
CA LEU A 111 0.92 -25.17 -6.87
C LEU A 111 -0.22 -24.87 -5.89
N CYS A 112 -1.28 -24.21 -6.35
CA CYS A 112 -2.47 -23.91 -5.56
C CYS A 112 -3.75 -24.12 -6.38
N ASN A 113 -4.91 -23.96 -5.76
CA ASN A 113 -6.18 -23.86 -6.47
C ASN A 113 -6.40 -22.42 -6.95
N GLN A 114 -7.41 -22.20 -7.78
CA GLN A 114 -7.67 -20.88 -8.37
C GLN A 114 -8.24 -19.88 -7.35
N LYS A 115 -9.22 -20.32 -6.54
CA LYS A 115 -9.99 -19.49 -5.60
C LYS A 115 -10.29 -20.24 -4.32
N ASP A 116 -9.30 -20.40 -3.44
CA ASP A 116 -9.52 -20.86 -2.07
C ASP A 116 -8.35 -20.47 -1.15
N ARG A 117 -8.36 -21.01 0.06
CA ARG A 117 -7.34 -20.78 1.09
C ARG A 117 -5.92 -21.19 0.65
N SER A 118 -5.77 -22.15 -0.26
CA SER A 118 -4.45 -22.56 -0.78
C SER A 118 -3.78 -21.45 -1.60
N THR A 119 -4.56 -20.54 -2.20
CA THR A 119 -4.01 -19.38 -2.91
C THR A 119 -3.31 -18.41 -1.94
N ASN A 120 -3.93 -18.13 -0.79
CA ASN A 120 -3.30 -17.34 0.28
C ASN A 120 -2.02 -17.99 0.80
N VAL A 121 -2.02 -19.33 0.97
CA VAL A 121 -0.82 -20.09 1.35
C VAL A 121 0.30 -19.92 0.33
N ALA A 122 0.00 -20.14 -0.96
CA ALA A 122 1.00 -20.07 -2.02
C ALA A 122 1.57 -18.64 -2.17
N ILE A 123 0.74 -17.61 -2.08
CA ILE A 123 1.17 -16.20 -2.12
C ILE A 123 2.05 -15.85 -0.91
N SER A 124 1.67 -16.28 0.30
CA SER A 124 2.49 -16.04 1.51
C SER A 124 3.89 -16.65 1.38
N LEU A 125 3.97 -17.86 0.82
CA LEU A 125 5.21 -18.59 0.67
C LEU A 125 6.07 -18.10 -0.50
N ALA A 126 5.45 -17.58 -1.56
CA ALA A 126 6.13 -17.09 -2.75
C ALA A 126 7.26 -16.10 -2.43
N GLY A 127 6.98 -15.14 -1.55
CA GLY A 127 7.95 -14.12 -1.16
C GLY A 127 9.14 -14.67 -0.36
N VAL A 128 8.94 -15.70 0.47
CA VAL A 128 10.02 -16.28 1.29
C VAL A 128 10.77 -17.40 0.59
N MET A 129 10.17 -18.02 -0.43
CA MET A 129 10.77 -19.12 -1.21
C MET A 129 11.33 -18.67 -2.56
N ASN A 130 11.19 -17.39 -2.93
CA ASN A 130 11.53 -16.87 -4.26
C ASN A 130 10.84 -17.69 -5.37
N ALA A 131 9.52 -17.85 -5.25
CA ALA A 131 8.71 -18.72 -6.09
C ALA A 131 7.43 -18.03 -6.57
N VAL A 132 6.80 -18.54 -7.63
CA VAL A 132 5.51 -18.01 -8.11
C VAL A 132 4.37 -18.93 -7.69
N ALA A 133 3.27 -18.37 -7.20
CA ALA A 133 2.03 -19.11 -6.95
C ALA A 133 1.35 -19.42 -8.30
N ILE A 134 1.12 -20.70 -8.59
CA ILE A 134 0.58 -21.16 -9.87
C ILE A 134 -0.69 -21.96 -9.60
N PRO A 135 -1.87 -21.45 -9.98
CA PRO A 135 -3.09 -22.23 -9.95
C PRO A 135 -3.03 -23.47 -10.86
N ALA A 136 -3.65 -24.55 -10.42
CA ALA A 136 -3.49 -25.88 -11.02
C ALA A 136 -3.93 -25.98 -12.49
N ASP A 137 -4.92 -25.19 -12.90
CA ASP A 137 -5.40 -25.13 -14.28
C ASP A 137 -4.37 -24.53 -15.26
N ILE A 138 -3.35 -23.82 -14.76
CA ILE A 138 -2.26 -23.25 -15.57
C ILE A 138 -0.88 -23.82 -15.22
N GLU A 139 -0.80 -24.97 -14.52
CA GLU A 139 0.48 -25.59 -14.12
C GLU A 139 1.41 -25.83 -15.32
N GLN A 140 0.85 -26.22 -16.47
CA GLN A 140 1.62 -26.46 -17.69
C GLN A 140 2.40 -25.22 -18.15
N THR A 141 1.91 -24.01 -17.88
CA THR A 141 2.61 -22.76 -18.20
C THR A 141 3.92 -22.64 -17.42
N ALA A 142 3.94 -23.04 -16.14
CA ALA A 142 5.15 -23.04 -15.32
C ALA A 142 6.12 -24.15 -15.75
N ILE A 143 5.61 -25.33 -16.07
CA ILE A 143 6.42 -26.45 -16.59
C ILE A 143 7.10 -26.05 -17.91
N ASN A 144 6.35 -25.43 -18.83
CA ASN A 144 6.89 -24.97 -20.12
C ASN A 144 7.92 -23.85 -19.96
N ALA A 145 7.82 -23.04 -18.89
CA ALA A 145 8.82 -22.04 -18.53
C ALA A 145 10.08 -22.65 -17.88
N GLY A 146 10.12 -23.97 -17.64
CA GLY A 146 11.25 -24.67 -17.02
C GLY A 146 11.28 -24.59 -15.49
N LEU A 147 10.18 -24.18 -14.85
CA LEU A 147 10.11 -24.08 -13.40
C LEU A 147 9.85 -25.45 -12.76
N THR A 148 10.50 -25.70 -11.62
CA THR A 148 10.26 -26.89 -10.80
C THR A 148 9.21 -26.60 -9.73
N ARG A 149 8.33 -27.57 -9.45
CA ARG A 149 7.38 -27.49 -8.34
C ARG A 149 8.10 -27.64 -7.01
N LEU A 150 8.08 -26.60 -6.18
CA LEU A 150 8.67 -26.62 -4.85
C LEU A 150 7.72 -27.21 -3.80
N LEU A 151 6.43 -26.91 -3.95
CA LEU A 151 5.39 -27.32 -3.00
C LEU A 151 4.04 -27.44 -3.72
N ASP A 152 3.22 -28.37 -3.27
CA ASP A 152 1.79 -28.45 -3.60
C ASP A 152 0.96 -28.02 -2.37
N ALA A 153 0.36 -26.84 -2.46
CA ALA A 153 -0.41 -26.21 -1.39
C ALA A 153 -1.92 -26.48 -1.49
N ARG A 154 -2.42 -27.17 -2.53
CA ARG A 154 -3.87 -27.32 -2.80
C ARG A 154 -4.68 -27.92 -1.65
N ALA A 155 -4.04 -28.72 -0.81
CA ALA A 155 -4.64 -29.33 0.38
C ALA A 155 -4.13 -28.71 1.69
N ARG A 156 -3.71 -27.45 1.65
CA ARG A 156 -3.16 -26.69 2.78
C ARG A 156 -3.93 -25.40 2.96
N ASP A 157 -4.04 -24.97 4.20
CA ASP A 157 -4.63 -23.70 4.59
C ASP A 157 -3.59 -22.82 5.30
N GLU A 158 -4.01 -21.62 5.67
CA GLU A 158 -3.13 -20.63 6.29
C GLU A 158 -2.74 -21.02 7.72
N ALA A 159 -3.50 -21.89 8.39
CA ALA A 159 -3.11 -22.49 9.67
C ALA A 159 -1.85 -23.35 9.50
N TRP A 160 -1.86 -24.22 8.49
CA TRP A 160 -0.70 -25.02 8.12
C TRP A 160 0.50 -24.15 7.74
N ALA A 161 0.27 -23.08 6.98
CA ALA A 161 1.35 -22.16 6.59
C ALA A 161 2.01 -21.51 7.81
N LEU A 162 1.22 -21.02 8.78
CA LEU A 162 1.77 -20.47 10.03
C LEU A 162 2.54 -21.51 10.84
N ALA A 163 2.01 -22.72 10.98
CA ALA A 163 2.64 -23.77 11.76
C ALA A 163 4.01 -24.19 11.20
N ASN A 164 4.18 -24.17 9.88
CA ASN A 164 5.39 -24.69 9.22
C ASN A 164 6.38 -23.58 8.81
N TYR A 165 5.88 -22.38 8.48
CA TYR A 165 6.70 -21.30 7.90
C TYR A 165 6.52 -19.96 8.62
N GLY A 166 5.77 -19.91 9.72
CA GLY A 166 5.43 -18.68 10.42
C GLY A 166 6.63 -17.85 10.90
N THR A 167 7.81 -18.45 11.07
CA THR A 167 9.04 -17.74 11.44
C THR A 167 9.66 -16.95 10.28
N LEU A 168 9.32 -17.29 9.03
CA LEU A 168 9.85 -16.65 7.82
C LEU A 168 9.03 -15.41 7.41
N PHE A 169 7.77 -15.33 7.82
CA PHE A 169 6.89 -14.21 7.48
C PHE A 169 7.18 -12.97 8.31
N SER A 170 6.99 -11.80 7.69
CA SER A 170 7.11 -10.50 8.34
C SER A 170 6.31 -10.42 9.64
N LYS A 171 6.87 -9.73 10.65
CA LYS A 171 6.17 -9.38 11.90
C LYS A 171 5.72 -7.91 11.94
N GLN A 172 6.01 -7.16 10.87
CA GLN A 172 5.62 -5.74 10.70
C GLN A 172 4.47 -5.56 9.71
N ILE A 173 4.33 -6.47 8.75
CA ILE A 173 3.31 -6.42 7.70
C ILE A 173 2.61 -7.77 7.59
N ALA A 174 1.29 -7.74 7.54
CA ALA A 174 0.42 -8.88 7.24
C ALA A 174 -0.65 -8.44 6.22
N THR A 175 -1.27 -9.41 5.54
CA THR A 175 -2.31 -9.13 4.55
C THR A 175 -3.58 -9.90 4.89
N TYR A 176 -4.69 -9.20 5.10
CA TYR A 176 -6.02 -9.78 5.32
C TYR A 176 -6.77 -9.76 3.98
N GLN A 177 -6.77 -10.89 3.26
CA GLN A 177 -7.25 -10.96 1.87
C GLN A 177 -8.20 -12.13 1.68
N GLN A 178 -9.41 -11.83 1.20
CA GLN A 178 -10.33 -12.86 0.72
C GLN A 178 -9.76 -13.56 -0.52
N SER A 179 -9.78 -14.89 -0.49
CA SER A 179 -9.22 -15.74 -1.55
C SER A 179 -10.27 -16.55 -2.32
N SER A 180 -11.54 -16.47 -1.91
CA SER A 180 -12.65 -17.24 -2.52
C SER A 180 -13.52 -16.41 -3.48
N ASP A 181 -13.21 -15.12 -3.70
CA ASP A 181 -13.88 -14.25 -4.67
C ASP A 181 -12.87 -13.52 -5.57
N ASP A 182 -13.31 -12.46 -6.28
CA ASP A 182 -12.46 -11.74 -7.23
C ASP A 182 -11.31 -10.97 -6.58
N ARG A 183 -11.34 -10.75 -5.26
CA ARG A 183 -10.26 -10.15 -4.49
C ARG A 183 -8.97 -10.97 -4.52
N VAL A 184 -9.06 -12.26 -4.85
CA VAL A 184 -7.87 -13.12 -5.06
C VAL A 184 -6.89 -12.55 -6.10
N SER A 185 -7.37 -11.68 -6.99
CA SER A 185 -6.57 -11.05 -8.06
C SER A 185 -5.78 -9.81 -7.59
N PHE A 186 -5.77 -9.52 -6.28
CA PHE A 186 -5.17 -8.31 -5.69
C PHE A 186 -4.35 -8.65 -4.45
N MET A 187 -3.55 -7.67 -4.01
CA MET A 187 -2.63 -7.74 -2.86
C MET A 187 -1.49 -8.76 -2.90
N GLY A 188 -1.55 -9.79 -3.73
CA GLY A 188 -0.51 -10.82 -3.79
C GLY A 188 0.86 -10.29 -4.22
N ASP A 189 0.90 -9.20 -4.99
CA ASP A 189 2.16 -8.52 -5.32
C ASP A 189 2.81 -7.89 -4.09
N TYR A 190 2.04 -7.19 -3.26
CA TYR A 190 2.58 -6.57 -2.06
C TYR A 190 2.85 -7.59 -0.95
N SER A 191 2.03 -8.63 -0.81
CA SER A 191 2.26 -9.73 0.13
C SER A 191 3.57 -10.45 -0.18
N ALA A 192 3.81 -10.82 -1.44
CA ALA A 192 5.06 -11.44 -1.85
C ALA A 192 6.25 -10.49 -1.71
N PHE A 193 6.12 -9.21 -2.07
CA PHE A 193 7.19 -8.22 -1.92
C PHE A 193 7.62 -8.02 -0.45
N THR A 194 6.64 -7.95 0.46
CA THR A 194 6.89 -7.68 1.89
C THR A 194 7.10 -8.94 2.72
N LYS A 195 7.03 -10.12 2.11
CA LYS A 195 7.07 -11.43 2.78
C LYS A 195 5.98 -11.53 3.86
N ALA A 196 4.82 -10.94 3.58
CA ALA A 196 3.69 -10.92 4.50
C ALA A 196 3.03 -12.29 4.58
N PHE A 197 2.48 -12.60 5.74
CA PHE A 197 1.50 -13.66 5.85
C PHE A 197 0.16 -13.13 5.33
N GLN A 198 -0.35 -13.72 4.25
CA GLN A 198 -1.65 -13.43 3.67
C GLN A 198 -2.67 -14.47 4.12
N PHE A 199 -3.82 -14.02 4.63
CA PHE A 199 -4.83 -14.91 5.20
C PHE A 199 -6.26 -14.38 5.05
N TRP A 200 -7.23 -15.28 5.17
CA TRP A 200 -8.64 -14.94 5.33
C TRP A 200 -9.23 -15.61 6.58
N ASP A 201 -10.11 -14.88 7.25
CA ASP A 201 -11.03 -15.39 8.26
C ASP A 201 -12.36 -14.67 8.10
N SER A 202 -13.47 -15.40 8.22
CA SER A 202 -14.83 -14.84 8.06
C SER A 202 -15.31 -14.10 9.30
N SER A 203 -14.53 -14.10 10.39
CA SER A 203 -14.78 -13.33 11.60
C SER A 203 -13.52 -12.55 11.98
N PRO A 204 -13.64 -11.28 12.44
CA PRO A 204 -12.50 -10.51 12.91
C PRO A 204 -11.77 -11.18 14.08
N SER A 205 -12.47 -12.01 14.86
CA SER A 205 -11.95 -12.77 16.01
C SER A 205 -11.83 -14.27 15.73
N GLY A 206 -11.89 -14.68 14.47
CA GLY A 206 -11.70 -16.08 14.09
C GLY A 206 -10.29 -16.60 14.40
N THR A 207 -10.12 -17.92 14.34
CA THR A 207 -8.89 -18.60 14.77
C THR A 207 -7.66 -18.15 13.98
N ILE A 208 -7.80 -17.95 12.67
CA ILE A 208 -6.67 -17.57 11.81
C ILE A 208 -6.37 -16.08 11.95
N ALA A 209 -7.40 -15.24 12.02
CA ALA A 209 -7.24 -13.82 12.32
C ALA A 209 -6.53 -13.61 13.65
N THR A 210 -7.01 -14.24 14.72
CA THR A 210 -6.40 -14.18 16.06
C THR A 210 -4.95 -14.68 16.05
N SER A 211 -4.67 -15.76 15.34
CA SER A 211 -3.30 -16.29 15.20
C SER A 211 -2.39 -15.33 14.44
N ALA A 212 -2.90 -14.67 13.39
CA ALA A 212 -2.18 -13.64 12.65
C ALA A 212 -1.88 -12.44 13.54
N TYR A 213 -2.85 -11.95 14.31
CA TYR A 213 -2.67 -10.80 15.19
C TYR A 213 -1.66 -11.05 16.30
N ASN A 214 -1.72 -12.22 16.95
CA ASN A 214 -0.90 -12.54 18.12
C ASN A 214 0.60 -12.67 17.82
N ARG A 215 1.00 -12.83 16.55
CA ARG A 215 2.41 -12.96 16.16
C ARG A 215 3.07 -11.65 15.72
N MET A 216 2.28 -10.60 15.51
CA MET A 216 2.78 -9.32 15.01
C MET A 216 3.35 -8.47 16.14
N ASN A 217 4.29 -7.59 15.79
CA ASN A 217 4.78 -6.61 16.75
C ASN A 217 3.80 -5.43 16.85
N LYS A 218 3.87 -4.69 17.96
CA LYS A 218 3.21 -3.39 18.07
C LYS A 218 3.65 -2.46 16.93
N GLY A 219 2.70 -1.67 16.41
CA GLY A 219 2.89 -0.81 15.25
C GLY A 219 2.84 -1.54 13.90
N ALA A 220 2.58 -2.86 13.88
CA ALA A 220 2.40 -3.59 12.63
C ALA A 220 1.22 -3.04 11.82
N THR A 221 1.37 -3.05 10.50
CA THR A 221 0.34 -2.60 9.55
C THR A 221 -0.20 -3.78 8.75
N PHE A 222 -1.51 -3.94 8.78
CA PHE A 222 -2.25 -4.87 7.96
C PHE A 222 -2.62 -4.18 6.64
N PHE A 223 -2.57 -4.93 5.55
CA PHE A 223 -3.08 -4.52 4.25
C PHE A 223 -4.26 -5.43 3.87
N GLY A 224 -5.11 -4.99 2.95
CA GLY A 224 -6.32 -5.70 2.59
C GLY A 224 -7.52 -5.22 3.39
N TRP A 225 -8.46 -6.11 3.70
CA TRP A 225 -9.65 -5.80 4.48
C TRP A 225 -10.23 -7.05 5.15
N GLY A 226 -10.73 -6.88 6.37
CA GLY A 226 -11.40 -7.95 7.11
C GLY A 226 -12.85 -8.18 6.68
N PRO A 227 -13.57 -9.10 7.33
CA PRO A 227 -14.96 -9.44 7.01
C PRO A 227 -15.98 -8.36 7.38
N GLU A 228 -15.63 -7.48 8.32
CA GLU A 228 -16.41 -6.31 8.72
C GLU A 228 -15.49 -5.19 9.22
N GLU A 229 -15.94 -3.95 9.17
CA GLU A 229 -15.15 -2.78 9.52
C GLU A 229 -14.85 -2.68 11.03
N TYR A 230 -15.90 -2.45 11.84
CA TYR A 230 -15.76 -2.16 13.27
C TYR A 230 -14.93 -3.23 13.99
N GLY A 231 -15.34 -4.50 13.90
CA GLY A 231 -14.65 -5.59 14.61
C GLY A 231 -13.21 -5.79 14.13
N THR A 232 -12.92 -5.62 12.84
CA THR A 232 -11.54 -5.77 12.34
C THR A 232 -10.65 -4.64 12.85
N VAL A 233 -11.10 -3.40 12.72
CA VAL A 233 -10.35 -2.22 13.14
C VAL A 233 -10.16 -2.24 14.67
N GLU A 234 -11.18 -2.60 15.43
CA GLU A 234 -11.11 -2.74 16.88
C GLU A 234 -10.08 -3.80 17.32
N GLN A 235 -10.13 -5.02 16.77
CA GLN A 235 -9.21 -6.10 17.14
C GLN A 235 -7.74 -5.75 16.86
N LEU A 236 -7.48 -5.03 15.76
CA LEU A 236 -6.14 -4.53 15.45
C LEU A 236 -5.72 -3.41 16.41
N SER A 237 -6.62 -2.46 16.68
CA SER A 237 -6.36 -1.32 17.56
C SER A 237 -6.02 -1.74 18.99
N LEU A 238 -6.77 -2.70 19.54
CA LEU A 238 -6.55 -3.30 20.87
C LEU A 238 -5.16 -3.96 21.01
N LYS A 239 -4.52 -4.29 19.89
CA LYS A 239 -3.18 -4.88 19.82
C LYS A 239 -2.13 -3.90 19.32
N SER A 240 -2.46 -2.62 19.28
CA SER A 240 -1.58 -1.53 18.85
C SER A 240 -1.15 -1.68 17.38
N MET A 241 -2.06 -2.15 16.53
CA MET A 241 -1.87 -2.34 15.10
C MET A 241 -2.92 -1.54 14.34
N SER A 242 -2.75 -1.48 13.02
CA SER A 242 -3.60 -0.69 12.13
C SER A 242 -3.76 -1.37 10.78
N ILE A 243 -4.78 -1.00 10.02
CA ILE A 243 -5.02 -1.51 8.67
C ILE A 243 -4.97 -0.40 7.62
N ILE A 244 -4.54 -0.73 6.41
CA ILE A 244 -4.72 0.08 5.22
C ILE A 244 -5.71 -0.65 4.31
N PRO A 245 -6.92 -0.10 4.09
CA PRO A 245 -7.88 -0.69 3.17
C PRO A 245 -7.27 -0.78 1.77
N SER A 246 -7.02 -2.02 1.33
CA SER A 246 -6.31 -2.26 0.08
C SER A 246 -6.63 -3.61 -0.56
N ASP A 247 -7.75 -4.26 -0.22
CA ASP A 247 -8.14 -5.58 -0.75
C ASP A 247 -8.42 -5.61 -2.26
N TRP A 248 -8.54 -4.44 -2.89
CA TRP A 248 -8.58 -4.26 -4.35
C TRP A 248 -7.37 -3.50 -4.92
N ALA A 249 -6.32 -3.30 -4.13
CA ALA A 249 -5.12 -2.61 -4.58
C ALA A 249 -4.24 -3.52 -5.44
N ALA A 250 -3.71 -2.95 -6.51
CA ALA A 250 -2.70 -3.57 -7.36
C ALA A 250 -1.48 -2.65 -7.49
N ASN A 251 -0.36 -3.21 -7.91
CA ASN A 251 0.88 -2.50 -8.21
C ASN A 251 1.58 -1.85 -7.01
N LEU A 252 1.17 -2.09 -5.77
CA LEU A 252 1.82 -1.51 -4.59
C LEU A 252 3.31 -1.88 -4.50
N SER A 253 3.67 -3.10 -4.88
CA SER A 253 5.07 -3.55 -4.92
C SER A 253 5.94 -2.74 -5.90
N THR A 254 5.34 -2.27 -7.00
CA THR A 254 6.02 -1.44 -8.00
C THR A 254 5.97 0.04 -7.62
N LEU A 255 4.79 0.56 -7.28
CA LEU A 255 4.56 1.98 -7.00
C LEU A 255 5.33 2.46 -5.76
N SER A 256 5.46 1.63 -4.73
CA SER A 256 6.19 1.99 -3.49
C SER A 256 7.69 2.23 -3.68
N ASN A 257 8.23 1.77 -4.81
CA ASN A 257 9.64 1.87 -5.16
C ASN A 257 9.94 2.96 -6.19
N ILE A 258 8.91 3.60 -6.74
CA ILE A 258 9.08 4.68 -7.73
C ILE A 258 8.95 6.02 -6.98
N PRO A 259 10.03 6.81 -6.87
CA PRO A 259 9.97 8.09 -6.18
C PRO A 259 9.11 9.08 -6.97
N ALA A 260 8.52 10.03 -6.25
CA ALA A 260 7.93 11.21 -6.88
C ALA A 260 9.02 12.06 -7.55
N LYS A 261 8.63 12.86 -8.54
CA LYS A 261 9.57 13.79 -9.18
C LYS A 261 9.95 14.93 -8.23
N THR A 262 9.00 15.36 -7.42
CA THR A 262 9.15 16.39 -6.40
C THR A 262 9.85 15.82 -5.17
N LYS A 263 10.89 16.51 -4.70
CA LYS A 263 11.68 16.08 -3.53
C LYS A 263 10.95 16.26 -2.20
N VAL A 264 10.07 17.25 -2.12
CA VAL A 264 9.30 17.61 -0.93
C VAL A 264 7.90 17.96 -1.38
N PHE A 265 6.89 17.20 -0.93
CA PHE A 265 5.51 17.54 -1.21
C PHE A 265 5.15 18.87 -0.55
N LYS A 266 4.42 19.71 -1.28
CA LYS A 266 3.91 20.97 -0.79
C LYS A 266 2.51 21.22 -1.32
N GLN A 267 1.55 21.38 -0.41
CA GLN A 267 0.25 21.92 -0.79
C GLN A 267 0.45 23.34 -1.32
N LYS A 268 -0.23 23.65 -2.43
CA LYS A 268 0.09 24.83 -3.26
C LYS A 268 0.04 26.16 -2.53
N GLU A 269 -0.92 26.32 -1.63
CA GLU A 269 -1.19 27.60 -0.98
C GLU A 269 -1.32 27.43 0.54
N PRO A 270 -0.58 28.23 1.33
CA PRO A 270 -0.70 28.20 2.79
C PRO A 270 -2.13 28.59 3.19
N VAL A 271 -2.62 27.99 4.29
CA VAL A 271 -3.90 28.40 4.87
C VAL A 271 -3.78 29.84 5.34
N LYS A 272 -4.50 30.74 4.68
CA LYS A 272 -4.60 32.14 5.12
C LYS A 272 -5.38 32.18 6.45
N PRO A 273 -4.93 32.98 7.43
CA PRO A 273 -5.69 33.19 8.65
C PRO A 273 -7.12 33.63 8.32
N PHE A 274 -8.10 32.97 8.90
CA PHE A 274 -9.51 33.29 8.69
C PHE A 274 -9.87 34.58 9.45
N GLU A 275 -10.51 35.52 8.76
CA GLU A 275 -11.11 36.69 9.40
C GLU A 275 -12.40 36.28 10.10
N VAL A 276 -12.43 36.36 11.43
CA VAL A 276 -13.62 36.05 12.22
C VAL A 276 -14.70 37.08 11.92
N LYS A 277 -15.77 36.63 11.26
CA LYS A 277 -16.95 37.46 10.96
C LYS A 277 -18.03 37.21 12.00
N THR A 278 -18.57 38.28 12.58
CA THR A 278 -19.70 38.21 13.51
C THR A 278 -21.03 38.04 12.75
N GLY A 279 -22.00 37.33 13.34
CA GLY A 279 -23.34 37.21 12.77
C GLY A 279 -23.47 36.21 11.60
N VAL A 280 -22.50 35.33 11.41
CA VAL A 280 -22.52 34.27 10.37
C VAL A 280 -22.37 32.89 11.00
N HIS A 281 -22.87 31.86 10.31
CA HIS A 281 -22.58 30.46 10.62
C HIS A 281 -21.51 29.95 9.64
N THR A 282 -20.39 29.43 10.17
CA THR A 282 -19.29 28.93 9.34
C THR A 282 -19.46 27.43 9.14
N VAL A 283 -19.44 26.99 7.88
CA VAL A 283 -19.57 25.58 7.51
C VAL A 283 -18.29 25.12 6.83
N CYS A 284 -17.85 23.91 7.17
CA CYS A 284 -16.75 23.21 6.50
C CYS A 284 -17.25 21.86 6.00
N PHE A 285 -16.86 21.49 4.79
CA PHE A 285 -17.15 20.18 4.21
C PHE A 285 -15.85 19.42 3.97
N VAL A 286 -15.86 18.14 4.34
CA VAL A 286 -14.73 17.22 4.20
C VAL A 286 -15.22 15.95 3.56
N ILE A 287 -14.55 15.52 2.49
CA ILE A 287 -14.83 14.25 1.81
C ILE A 287 -14.12 13.12 2.57
N THR A 288 -14.87 12.05 2.85
CA THR A 288 -14.46 10.86 3.63
C THR A 288 -13.63 9.86 2.82
N ASP A 289 -13.29 8.72 3.45
CA ASP A 289 -12.71 7.51 2.83
C ASP A 289 -11.28 7.67 2.27
N GLY A 290 -10.58 8.74 2.64
CA GLY A 290 -9.20 8.98 2.22
C GLY A 290 -8.16 8.04 2.86
N ASP A 291 -8.51 7.25 3.85
CA ASP A 291 -7.67 6.16 4.36
C ASP A 291 -7.62 4.98 3.38
N ASN A 292 -8.65 4.84 2.53
CA ASN A 292 -8.80 3.75 1.58
C ASN A 292 -7.83 3.87 0.39
N VAL A 293 -6.69 3.19 0.50
CA VAL A 293 -5.63 3.26 -0.50
C VAL A 293 -6.05 2.67 -1.85
N GLN A 294 -6.88 1.62 -1.90
CA GLN A 294 -7.31 1.10 -3.21
C GLN A 294 -8.16 2.11 -3.99
N TRP A 295 -8.91 2.94 -3.27
CA TRP A 295 -9.73 3.97 -3.88
C TRP A 295 -8.85 5.09 -4.44
N LEU A 296 -7.87 5.56 -3.66
CA LEU A 296 -6.89 6.57 -4.05
C LEU A 296 -5.95 6.12 -5.18
N LEU A 297 -5.71 4.81 -5.31
CA LEU A 297 -4.93 4.27 -6.43
C LEU A 297 -5.73 4.25 -7.73
N GLY A 298 -7.04 4.43 -7.74
CA GLY A 298 -7.82 4.35 -8.98
C GLY A 298 -9.18 5.00 -8.93
N SER A 299 -10.17 4.29 -8.40
CA SER A 299 -11.59 4.65 -8.57
C SER A 299 -11.99 6.01 -8.01
N HIS A 300 -11.19 6.62 -7.14
CA HIS A 300 -11.40 8.00 -6.67
C HIS A 300 -11.34 9.04 -7.81
N ASP A 301 -10.56 8.77 -8.85
CA ASP A 301 -10.30 9.68 -9.98
C ASP A 301 -11.40 9.66 -11.05
N ASN A 302 -12.66 9.86 -10.64
CA ASN A 302 -13.80 9.88 -11.56
C ASN A 302 -14.56 11.22 -11.50
N ILE A 303 -15.43 11.44 -12.51
CA ILE A 303 -16.18 12.69 -12.69
C ILE A 303 -17.19 12.97 -11.58
N ASN A 304 -17.62 11.94 -10.85
CA ASN A 304 -18.51 12.09 -9.70
C ASN A 304 -17.73 12.39 -8.41
N ASN A 305 -16.39 12.44 -8.47
CA ASN A 305 -15.55 12.63 -7.30
C ASN A 305 -14.31 13.52 -7.56
N TRP A 306 -13.07 13.04 -7.38
CA TRP A 306 -11.87 13.87 -7.47
C TRP A 306 -11.72 14.61 -8.81
N ASN A 307 -12.17 14.01 -9.91
CA ASN A 307 -12.10 14.64 -11.24
C ASN A 307 -13.34 15.48 -11.59
N ASN A 308 -14.25 15.70 -10.64
CA ASN A 308 -15.40 16.59 -10.85
C ASN A 308 -14.92 18.05 -11.05
N PRO A 309 -15.19 18.69 -12.21
CA PRO A 309 -14.77 20.07 -12.46
C PRO A 309 -15.42 21.07 -11.51
N ALA A 310 -16.59 20.75 -10.93
CA ALA A 310 -17.27 21.63 -9.98
C ALA A 310 -16.44 21.89 -8.71
N ARG A 311 -15.47 21.03 -8.37
CA ARG A 311 -14.54 21.25 -7.25
C ARG A 311 -13.70 22.53 -7.40
N ALA A 312 -13.62 23.09 -8.60
CA ALA A 312 -12.99 24.38 -8.87
C ALA A 312 -13.77 25.57 -8.29
N HIS A 313 -15.03 25.41 -7.89
CA HIS A 313 -15.91 26.50 -7.44
C HIS A 313 -16.43 26.31 -6.00
N VAL A 314 -15.82 25.41 -5.23
CA VAL A 314 -16.22 25.10 -3.86
C VAL A 314 -14.99 24.99 -2.94
N ASN A 315 -15.21 25.23 -1.64
CA ASN A 315 -14.21 25.00 -0.61
C ASN A 315 -14.41 23.62 0.00
N LEU A 316 -13.47 22.70 -0.21
CA LEU A 316 -13.57 21.30 0.23
C LEU A 316 -12.28 20.81 0.87
N GLY A 317 -12.40 20.15 2.02
CA GLY A 317 -11.38 19.26 2.55
C GLY A 317 -11.48 17.89 1.88
N TRP A 318 -10.35 17.28 1.57
CA TRP A 318 -10.25 15.96 0.98
C TRP A 318 -9.37 15.10 1.87
N THR A 319 -9.94 14.04 2.45
CA THR A 319 -9.12 13.07 3.16
C THR A 319 -8.21 12.34 2.16
N ILE A 320 -6.96 12.07 2.56
CA ILE A 320 -5.99 11.29 1.81
C ILE A 320 -5.06 10.55 2.79
N SER A 321 -4.63 9.35 2.44
CA SER A 321 -3.74 8.55 3.28
C SER A 321 -2.32 9.14 3.26
N PRO A 322 -1.75 9.57 4.41
CA PRO A 322 -0.36 9.99 4.49
C PRO A 322 0.61 8.88 4.03
N SER A 323 0.23 7.61 4.19
CA SER A 323 1.04 6.46 3.76
C SER A 323 1.20 6.38 2.25
N LEU A 324 0.32 7.00 1.47
CA LEU A 324 0.45 7.06 0.02
C LEU A 324 1.73 7.78 -0.44
N ALA A 325 2.26 8.71 0.39
CA ALA A 325 3.57 9.34 0.18
C ALA A 325 4.75 8.36 0.22
N GLU A 326 4.52 7.12 0.64
CA GLU A 326 5.50 6.02 0.65
C GLU A 326 5.09 4.83 -0.21
N LEU A 327 3.79 4.51 -0.22
CA LEU A 327 3.24 3.36 -0.92
C LEU A 327 3.03 3.60 -2.41
N ALA A 328 2.77 4.84 -2.81
CA ALA A 328 2.70 5.24 -4.21
C ALA A 328 3.03 6.73 -4.37
N PRO A 329 4.32 7.13 -4.19
CA PRO A 329 4.71 8.54 -4.16
C PRO A 329 4.28 9.33 -5.41
N THR A 330 4.28 8.70 -6.59
CA THR A 330 3.82 9.31 -7.86
C THR A 330 2.31 9.54 -7.88
N VAL A 331 1.53 8.69 -7.24
CA VAL A 331 0.08 8.87 -7.07
C VAL A 331 -0.20 9.98 -6.05
N TYR A 332 0.56 10.02 -4.95
CA TYR A 332 0.46 11.11 -3.98
C TYR A 332 0.80 12.47 -4.62
N GLU A 333 1.89 12.53 -5.40
CA GLU A 333 2.28 13.73 -6.16
C GLU A 333 1.15 14.22 -7.06
N LYS A 334 0.46 13.33 -7.77
CA LYS A 334 -0.71 13.66 -8.61
C LYS A 334 -1.79 14.37 -7.79
N TYR A 335 -2.11 13.91 -6.58
CA TYR A 335 -3.12 14.57 -5.72
C TYR A 335 -2.67 15.95 -5.25
N VAL A 336 -1.41 16.09 -4.83
CA VAL A 336 -0.83 17.38 -4.42
C VAL A 336 -0.83 18.37 -5.60
N ASP A 337 -0.34 17.94 -6.76
CA ASP A 337 -0.29 18.72 -8.00
C ASP A 337 -1.69 19.14 -8.48
N ASN A 338 -2.70 18.32 -8.23
CA ASN A 338 -4.07 18.56 -8.68
C ASN A 338 -5.00 19.05 -7.57
N CYS A 339 -4.48 19.40 -6.39
CA CYS A 339 -5.25 20.04 -5.33
C CYS A 339 -5.51 21.50 -5.75
N LEU A 340 -6.75 21.81 -6.17
CA LEU A 340 -7.08 23.06 -6.84
C LEU A 340 -7.28 24.20 -5.85
N THR A 341 -6.66 25.33 -6.16
CA THR A 341 -7.03 26.64 -5.61
C THR A 341 -7.34 27.56 -6.78
N THR A 342 -8.52 28.16 -6.77
CA THR A 342 -9.04 29.06 -7.81
C THR A 342 -9.57 30.34 -7.14
N PRO A 343 -9.98 31.37 -7.91
CA PRO A 343 -10.68 32.52 -7.34
C PRO A 343 -12.00 32.17 -6.64
N ASP A 344 -12.67 31.09 -7.06
CA ASP A 344 -14.01 30.73 -6.61
C ASP A 344 -14.02 29.61 -5.55
N GLY A 345 -12.91 28.90 -5.36
CA GLY A 345 -12.85 27.74 -4.48
C GLY A 345 -11.44 27.31 -4.09
N ARG A 346 -11.35 26.60 -2.97
CA ARG A 346 -10.09 26.09 -2.42
C ARG A 346 -10.27 24.66 -1.93
N ASN A 347 -9.48 23.75 -2.49
CA ASN A 347 -9.40 22.38 -2.06
C ASN A 347 -8.16 22.21 -1.17
N VAL A 348 -8.27 21.42 -0.11
CA VAL A 348 -7.18 21.17 0.85
C VAL A 348 -7.12 19.66 1.11
N LEU A 349 -5.92 19.10 1.12
CA LEU A 349 -5.70 17.71 1.52
C LEU A 349 -5.53 17.64 3.04
N ILE A 350 -6.21 16.68 3.67
CA ILE A 350 -6.09 16.36 5.10
C ILE A 350 -5.83 14.86 5.28
N ALA A 351 -5.22 14.44 6.38
CA ALA A 351 -4.99 13.03 6.63
C ALA A 351 -6.31 12.30 6.90
N GLY A 352 -6.50 11.15 6.24
CA GLY A 352 -7.66 10.28 6.45
C GLY A 352 -7.63 9.50 7.77
N PRO A 353 -8.71 8.79 8.08
CA PRO A 353 -8.87 7.98 9.30
C PRO A 353 -7.74 6.96 9.54
N SER A 354 -7.11 6.89 10.71
CA SER A 354 -7.03 7.92 11.77
C SER A 354 -5.61 8.47 11.83
N GLY A 355 -5.03 8.74 10.67
CA GLY A 355 -3.62 9.10 10.49
C GLY A 355 -2.98 8.32 9.34
N LYS A 356 -1.83 7.69 9.58
CA LYS A 356 -1.06 6.98 8.53
C LYS A 356 -1.80 5.76 8.00
N SER A 357 -2.70 5.21 8.80
CA SER A 357 -3.44 3.98 8.59
C SER A 357 -4.68 4.02 9.49
N TYR A 358 -5.63 3.14 9.23
CA TYR A 358 -6.89 3.10 9.96
C TYR A 358 -6.78 2.24 11.22
N PHE A 359 -7.14 2.85 12.34
CA PHE A 359 -7.30 2.26 13.66
C PHE A 359 -8.21 3.18 14.50
N PHE A 360 -8.70 2.69 15.63
CA PHE A 360 -9.45 3.44 16.63
C PHE A 360 -8.48 3.91 17.72
N PRO A 361 -8.11 5.21 17.77
CA PRO A 361 -7.18 5.73 18.78
C PRO A 361 -7.59 5.39 20.21
N GLY A 362 -8.88 5.49 20.54
CA GLY A 362 -9.44 5.19 21.85
C GLY A 362 -9.39 3.71 22.24
N ARG A 363 -9.03 2.81 21.32
CA ARG A 363 -8.80 1.38 21.61
C ARG A 363 -7.32 1.01 21.68
N MET A 364 -6.42 1.92 21.34
CA MET A 364 -4.98 1.70 21.42
C MET A 364 -4.46 2.10 22.81
N PRO A 365 -3.56 1.32 23.45
CA PRO A 365 -2.93 1.73 24.70
C PRO A 365 -2.21 3.09 24.56
N ASP A 366 -2.37 4.00 25.52
CA ASP A 366 -1.86 5.38 25.45
C ASP A 366 -0.37 5.51 25.06
N ALA A 367 0.48 4.66 25.63
CA ALA A 367 1.91 4.66 25.34
C ALA A 367 2.22 4.25 23.90
N ASP A 368 1.40 3.35 23.34
CA ASP A 368 1.52 2.92 21.95
C ASP A 368 0.93 3.99 21.02
N LEU A 369 -0.16 4.66 21.42
CA LEU A 369 -0.72 5.81 20.70
C LEU A 369 0.26 6.99 20.65
N GLU A 370 1.00 7.25 21.72
CA GLU A 370 2.07 8.27 21.72
C GLU A 370 3.19 7.91 20.73
N THR A 371 3.57 6.63 20.69
CA THR A 371 4.58 6.12 19.74
C THR A 371 4.10 6.25 18.30
N GLU A 372 2.86 5.85 18.04
CA GLU A 372 2.21 5.97 16.74
C GLU A 372 2.05 7.44 16.31
N SER A 373 1.71 8.34 17.24
CA SER A 373 1.60 9.79 16.97
C SER A 373 2.96 10.40 16.56
N LYS A 374 4.07 9.97 17.18
CA LYS A 374 5.42 10.41 16.79
C LYS A 374 5.80 9.92 15.39
N LEU A 375 5.42 8.70 15.03
CA LEU A 375 5.64 8.19 13.68
C LEU A 375 4.77 8.96 12.68
N LEU A 376 3.48 9.13 12.98
CA LEU A 376 2.54 9.91 12.18
C LEU A 376 3.05 11.34 11.94
N ASN A 377 3.60 12.02 12.96
CA ASN A 377 4.20 13.34 12.82
C ASN A 377 5.21 13.41 11.65
N SER A 378 6.01 12.36 11.47
CA SER A 378 6.99 12.29 10.37
C SER A 378 6.33 12.03 9.01
N TYR A 379 5.25 11.26 8.96
CA TYR A 379 4.42 11.11 7.76
C TYR A 379 3.73 12.42 7.39
N MET A 380 3.13 13.12 8.36
CA MET A 380 2.48 14.41 8.17
C MET A 380 3.44 15.44 7.60
N LYS A 381 4.67 15.49 8.14
CA LYS A 381 5.75 16.32 7.59
C LYS A 381 6.11 15.98 6.14
N LYS A 382 6.26 14.68 5.83
CA LYS A 382 6.61 14.23 4.48
C LYS A 382 5.49 14.53 3.48
N ALA A 383 4.25 14.27 3.87
CA ALA A 383 3.05 14.43 3.08
C ALA A 383 2.58 15.89 2.97
N ASP A 384 3.10 16.79 3.82
CA ASP A 384 2.63 18.18 3.95
C ASP A 384 1.15 18.27 4.33
N LEU A 385 0.73 17.39 5.24
CA LEU A 385 -0.60 17.37 5.83
C LEU A 385 -0.51 17.95 7.24
N ARG A 386 -1.55 18.69 7.65
CA ARG A 386 -1.59 19.42 8.93
C ARG A 386 -2.78 19.05 9.83
N ILE A 387 -3.81 18.44 9.25
CA ILE A 387 -5.07 18.10 9.91
C ILE A 387 -5.26 16.59 9.81
N VAL A 388 -5.73 15.96 10.88
CA VAL A 388 -6.08 14.53 10.89
C VAL A 388 -7.57 14.37 11.08
N ASN A 389 -8.22 13.62 10.19
CA ASN A 389 -9.54 13.09 10.44
C ASN A 389 -9.41 11.78 11.24
N ILE A 390 -10.12 11.68 12.35
CA ILE A 390 -10.15 10.50 13.22
C ILE A 390 -11.53 9.87 13.10
N ILE A 391 -11.55 8.56 12.86
CA ILE A 391 -12.70 7.70 13.18
C ILE A 391 -12.34 6.89 14.42
N ASP A 392 -13.24 6.90 15.41
CA ASP A 392 -13.07 6.17 16.67
C ASP A 392 -14.37 5.46 17.08
N ALA A 393 -14.28 4.60 18.08
CA ALA A 393 -15.42 3.93 18.70
C ALA A 393 -16.23 4.92 19.56
N ASP A 394 -17.56 4.80 19.50
CA ASP A 394 -18.53 5.64 20.20
C ASP A 394 -18.49 5.55 21.72
N ASP A 395 -18.06 4.41 22.24
CA ASP A 395 -17.90 4.13 23.66
C ASP A 395 -16.49 4.45 24.20
N SER A 396 -15.59 5.00 23.38
CA SER A 396 -14.22 5.26 23.82
C SER A 396 -14.09 6.55 24.63
N ASP A 397 -13.11 6.58 25.53
CA ASP A 397 -12.76 7.76 26.32
C ASP A 397 -12.24 8.93 25.45
N ASN A 398 -11.93 8.66 24.18
CA ASN A 398 -11.63 9.64 23.12
C ASN A 398 -10.60 10.72 23.56
N ASP A 399 -9.43 10.35 24.10
CA ASP A 399 -8.32 11.30 24.31
C ASP A 399 -7.25 11.21 23.20
N PRO A 400 -7.45 11.85 22.03
CA PRO A 400 -6.42 11.93 20.99
C PRO A 400 -5.38 13.02 21.28
N SER A 401 -5.20 13.49 22.53
CA SER A 401 -4.26 14.57 22.86
C SER A 401 -2.82 14.28 22.40
N SER A 402 -2.43 13.00 22.30
CA SER A 402 -1.14 12.57 21.76
C SER A 402 -0.87 13.07 20.34
N TYR A 403 -1.91 13.24 19.51
CA TYR A 403 -1.78 13.82 18.18
C TYR A 403 -1.43 15.31 18.24
N LEU A 404 -2.13 16.09 19.06
CA LEU A 404 -1.95 17.55 19.16
C LEU A 404 -0.64 17.96 19.86
N LYS A 405 0.07 17.01 20.48
CA LYS A 405 1.45 17.21 20.97
C LYS A 405 2.49 17.22 19.84
N GLN A 406 2.12 16.85 18.62
CA GLN A 406 3.04 16.72 17.49
C GLN A 406 3.13 18.01 16.67
N ASP A 407 4.34 18.47 16.36
CA ASP A 407 4.59 19.71 15.62
C ASP A 407 3.91 19.76 14.23
N ASN A 408 3.64 18.59 13.62
CA ASN A 408 3.03 18.50 12.30
C ASN A 408 1.51 18.29 12.28
N ILE A 409 0.85 18.41 13.43
CA ILE A 409 -0.60 18.20 13.56
C ILE A 409 -1.21 19.42 14.26
N ASP A 410 -1.92 20.26 13.50
CA ASP A 410 -2.55 21.49 14.00
C ASP A 410 -3.97 21.26 14.54
N ALA A 411 -4.69 20.30 13.98
CA ALA A 411 -6.10 20.10 14.28
C ALA A 411 -6.56 18.67 14.02
N LEU A 412 -7.63 18.30 14.71
CA LEU A 412 -8.30 17.01 14.58
C LEU A 412 -9.76 17.24 14.17
N PHE A 413 -10.24 16.48 13.20
CA PHE A 413 -11.66 16.36 12.86
C PHE A 413 -12.13 14.98 13.27
N THR A 414 -12.97 14.91 14.30
CA THR A 414 -13.43 13.65 14.88
C THR A 414 -14.79 13.25 14.33
N THR A 415 -14.86 12.01 13.88
CA THR A 415 -16.08 11.31 13.46
C THR A 415 -16.20 10.04 14.29
N VAL A 416 -17.40 9.71 14.74
CA VAL A 416 -17.62 8.58 15.64
C VAL A 416 -18.32 7.45 14.89
N MET A 417 -17.78 6.23 15.01
CA MET A 417 -18.43 5.03 14.51
C MET A 417 -19.34 4.43 15.58
N VAL A 418 -20.62 4.34 15.26
CA VAL A 418 -21.61 3.72 16.14
C VAL A 418 -21.66 2.23 15.86
N GLN A 419 -21.51 1.40 16.89
CA GLN A 419 -21.77 -0.02 16.74
C GLN A 419 -23.25 -0.18 16.41
N THR A 420 -23.59 -0.69 15.22
CA THR A 420 -24.99 -0.99 14.89
C THR A 420 -25.47 -2.10 15.81
N ILE A 421 -26.14 -1.73 16.91
CA ILE A 421 -26.91 -2.67 17.72
C ILE A 421 -27.99 -3.22 16.78
N PRO A 422 -28.06 -4.54 16.55
CA PRO A 422 -29.17 -5.09 15.78
C PRO A 422 -30.46 -4.65 16.46
N VAL A 423 -31.29 -3.89 15.74
CA VAL A 423 -32.63 -3.58 16.18
C VAL A 423 -33.33 -4.93 16.32
N VAL A 424 -33.48 -5.40 17.56
CA VAL A 424 -34.40 -6.48 17.88
C VAL A 424 -35.78 -5.91 17.57
N THR A 425 -36.26 -6.16 16.36
CA THR A 425 -37.66 -5.95 16.04
C THR A 425 -38.42 -7.05 16.74
N ASP A 426 -38.88 -6.78 17.97
CA ASP A 426 -39.96 -7.55 18.55
C ASP A 426 -41.19 -7.37 17.63
N ARG A 427 -41.54 -8.44 16.92
CA ARG A 427 -42.89 -8.70 16.42
C ARG A 427 -43.24 -10.15 16.59
#